data_AF-A0A0L7TB95-F1
#
_entry.id   AF-A0A0L7TB95-F1
#
_cell.length_a   1.000
_cell.length_b   1.000
_cell.length_c   1.000
_cell.angle_alpha   90.00
_cell.angle_beta   90.00
_cell.angle_gamma   90.00
#
_symmetry.space_group_name_H-M   'P 1'
#
loop_
_entity.id
_entity.type
_entity.pdbx_description
1 polymer ?
#
loop_
_entity_poly.entity_id
_entity_poly.type
_entity_poly.pdbx_seq_one_letter_code
_entity_poly.pdbx_strand_id
1 'polypeptide(L)'
;MLVCAILFANPFPLQNFAYQYDCLPMAMSVFFASVTACYSPKNRVIGVLLSSVLIFLSLLLYQASIVISGCLYLCVIYRRLSKNESIPEIIKDALCLLLSSFIAIASYFLLFVASSSSILKRSEIAGFMRTRENLLFLHEKLHELYSGSGYLFLIIAFSVLLSLVVIAMRRRFLHALLFTVLFLLLAATSIMPSVILDEGFVGPRVLMSIATLLLFSSLVITGRVANITFIFAAGVLVLHSTVMSYAFSGDLRAQLKRYQTLSSLVINETQSKEGMKYEKVYIHCASSISREENVFVRFNQFISWLNPEEAWAIRFFIRNSGEDRIVSDWGDCGEADFSRGDKGNNYYSRYAKDNNLHFIMK
;
A
#
# COMPACT_ATOMS: atom_id res chain seq x y z
N MET A 1 -7.04 16.11 12.39
CA MET A 1 -7.07 14.90 13.23
C MET A 1 -7.99 13.81 12.68
N LEU A 2 -9.32 14.02 12.59
CA LEU A 2 -10.26 12.98 12.10
C LEU A 2 -9.98 12.50 10.65
N VAL A 3 -9.55 13.41 9.77
CA VAL A 3 -9.16 13.10 8.38
C VAL A 3 -7.93 12.19 8.33
N CYS A 4 -6.93 12.44 9.17
CA CYS A 4 -5.73 11.59 9.27
C CYS A 4 -6.07 10.21 9.85
N ALA A 5 -6.97 10.14 10.84
CA ALA A 5 -7.38 8.88 11.45
C ALA A 5 -8.07 7.93 10.44
N ILE A 6 -8.84 8.47 9.48
CA ILE A 6 -9.51 7.66 8.45
C ILE A 6 -8.53 7.10 7.42
N LEU A 7 -7.45 7.81 7.12
CA LEU A 7 -6.40 7.30 6.23
C LEU A 7 -5.64 6.11 6.81
N PHE A 8 -5.67 5.95 8.14
CA PHE A 8 -5.14 4.78 8.84
C PHE A 8 -6.21 3.73 9.19
N ALA A 9 -7.49 4.04 8.95
CA ALA A 9 -8.63 3.15 9.20
C ALA A 9 -9.04 2.39 7.93
N ASN A 10 -8.07 1.96 7.14
CA ASN A 10 -8.24 1.09 5.97
C ASN A 10 -7.19 -0.04 6.02
N PRO A 11 -7.42 -1.17 5.32
CA PRO A 11 -6.49 -2.31 5.37
C PRO A 11 -5.19 -2.10 4.57
N PHE A 12 -5.14 -1.14 3.64
CA PHE A 12 -4.01 -0.96 2.72
C PHE A 12 -2.68 -0.49 3.37
N PRO A 13 -2.67 0.39 4.41
CA PRO A 13 -1.48 0.71 5.19
C PRO A 13 -0.95 -0.42 6.06
N LEU A 14 -1.69 -1.53 6.27
CA LEU A 14 -1.21 -2.62 7.13
C LEU A 14 0.15 -3.15 6.68
N GLN A 15 0.34 -3.26 5.38
CA GLN A 15 1.62 -3.66 4.81
C GLN A 15 2.74 -2.67 5.16
N ASN A 16 2.46 -1.37 5.23
CA ASN A 16 3.45 -0.37 5.63
C ASN A 16 3.88 -0.50 7.09
N PHE A 17 2.97 -0.92 7.97
CA PHE A 17 3.31 -1.16 9.37
C PHE A 17 4.15 -2.41 9.58
N ALA A 18 4.08 -3.39 8.66
CA ALA A 18 4.94 -4.57 8.70
C ALA A 18 6.42 -4.27 8.34
N TYR A 19 6.66 -3.24 7.51
CA TYR A 19 8.03 -2.79 7.20
C TYR A 19 8.62 -1.98 8.37
N GLN A 20 9.25 -2.69 9.31
CA GLN A 20 9.76 -2.11 10.57
C GLN A 20 10.63 -0.86 10.38
N TYR A 21 11.44 -0.79 9.33
CA TYR A 21 12.36 0.32 9.08
C TYR A 21 11.74 1.47 8.26
N ASP A 22 10.73 1.18 7.45
CA ASP A 22 10.14 2.17 6.53
C ASP A 22 8.78 2.70 7.01
N CYS A 23 8.20 2.12 8.07
CA CYS A 23 6.87 2.48 8.55
C CYS A 23 6.77 3.95 9.00
N LEU A 24 7.79 4.46 9.70
CA LEU A 24 7.83 5.84 10.19
C LEU A 24 8.00 6.85 9.03
N PRO A 25 8.99 6.71 8.13
CA PRO A 25 9.06 7.53 6.92
C PRO A 25 7.74 7.55 6.13
N MET A 26 7.13 6.39 5.89
CA MET A 26 5.86 6.30 5.16
C MET A 26 4.71 7.00 5.90
N ALA A 27 4.58 6.82 7.21
CA ALA A 27 3.54 7.48 8.02
C ALA A 27 3.73 9.01 8.03
N MET A 28 4.97 9.49 8.17
CA MET A 28 5.31 10.91 8.10
C MET A 28 5.00 11.51 6.73
N SER A 29 5.24 10.76 5.66
CA SER A 29 4.87 11.14 4.30
C SER A 29 3.35 11.36 4.16
N VAL A 30 2.54 10.39 4.62
CA VAL A 30 1.07 10.53 4.64
C VAL A 30 0.62 11.72 5.49
N PHE A 31 1.29 11.95 6.63
CA PHE A 31 1.02 13.11 7.49
C PHE A 31 1.28 14.43 6.75
N PHE A 32 2.45 14.61 6.13
CA PHE A 32 2.77 15.82 5.37
C PHE A 32 1.81 16.04 4.20
N ALA A 33 1.53 15.00 3.41
CA ALA A 33 0.53 15.05 2.33
C ALA A 33 -0.86 15.51 2.83
N SER A 34 -1.27 15.03 4.01
CA SER A 34 -2.55 15.36 4.63
C SER A 34 -2.59 16.80 5.16
N VAL A 35 -1.50 17.26 5.79
CA VAL A 35 -1.38 18.62 6.32
C VAL A 35 -1.48 19.63 5.18
N THR A 36 -0.82 19.37 4.04
CA THR A 36 -0.91 20.25 2.86
C THR A 36 -2.35 20.52 2.41
N ALA A 37 -3.21 19.49 2.42
CA ALA A 37 -4.61 19.65 2.02
C ALA A 37 -5.47 20.28 3.13
N CYS A 38 -5.14 20.07 4.41
CA CYS A 38 -5.97 20.49 5.54
C CYS A 38 -5.60 21.87 6.11
N TYR A 39 -4.37 22.33 5.92
CA TYR A 39 -3.86 23.57 6.49
C TYR A 39 -3.79 24.66 5.43
N SER A 40 -4.64 25.69 5.58
CA SER A 40 -4.68 26.84 4.68
C SER A 40 -4.35 28.12 5.44
N PRO A 41 -3.09 28.59 5.41
CA PRO A 41 -2.74 29.86 6.05
C PRO A 41 -3.43 31.04 5.35
N LYS A 42 -3.68 32.13 6.10
CA LYS A 42 -4.33 33.34 5.57
C LYS A 42 -3.52 33.99 4.44
N ASN A 43 -2.19 33.94 4.53
CA ASN A 43 -1.30 34.44 3.50
C ASN A 43 -1.06 33.34 2.46
N ARG A 44 -1.53 33.58 1.22
CA ARG A 44 -1.42 32.64 0.11
C ARG A 44 0.02 32.33 -0.29
N VAL A 45 0.93 33.29 -0.23
CA VAL A 45 2.34 33.07 -0.57
C VAL A 45 2.98 32.11 0.42
N ILE A 46 2.73 32.33 1.72
CA ILE A 46 3.16 31.41 2.78
C ILE A 46 2.52 30.03 2.58
N GLY A 47 1.24 29.99 2.21
CA GLY A 47 0.54 28.75 1.88
C GLY A 47 1.19 27.98 0.75
N VAL A 48 1.54 28.66 -0.34
CA VAL A 48 2.22 28.03 -1.48
C VAL A 48 3.57 27.47 -1.06
N LEU A 49 4.40 28.28 -0.39
CA LEU A 49 5.75 27.87 0.05
C LEU A 49 5.69 26.68 1.01
N LEU A 50 4.85 26.76 2.04
CA LEU A 50 4.71 25.69 3.03
C LEU A 50 4.19 24.40 2.40
N SER A 51 3.18 24.50 1.51
CA SER A 51 2.64 23.35 0.80
C SER A 51 3.69 22.71 -0.10
N SER A 52 4.51 23.51 -0.80
CA SER A 52 5.62 23.00 -1.61
C SER A 52 6.63 22.23 -0.76
N VAL A 53 7.02 22.78 0.40
CA VAL A 53 7.96 22.11 1.31
C VAL A 53 7.38 20.81 1.83
N LEU A 54 6.12 20.80 2.28
CA LEU A 54 5.46 19.59 2.79
C LEU A 54 5.29 18.52 1.72
N ILE A 55 4.90 18.88 0.49
CA ILE A 55 4.81 17.93 -0.62
C ILE A 55 6.20 17.39 -0.98
N PHE A 56 7.22 18.24 -1.01
CA PHE A 56 8.58 17.81 -1.27
C PHE A 56 9.10 16.83 -0.21
N LEU A 57 8.91 17.13 1.08
CA LEU A 57 9.21 16.19 2.18
C LEU A 57 8.43 14.89 2.06
N SER A 58 7.15 14.96 1.66
CA SER A 58 6.33 13.79 1.38
C SER A 58 6.96 12.90 0.31
N LEU A 59 7.39 13.50 -0.82
CA LEU A 59 8.02 12.80 -1.94
C LEU A 59 9.37 12.16 -1.57
N LEU A 60 10.17 12.82 -0.72
CA LEU A 60 11.43 12.27 -0.23
C LEU A 60 11.22 11.00 0.61
N LEU A 61 10.17 10.98 1.42
CA LEU A 61 9.89 9.88 2.34
C LEU A 61 9.16 8.72 1.65
N TYR A 62 8.14 9.02 0.83
CA TYR A 62 7.37 8.02 0.11
C TYR A 62 6.53 8.65 -1.00
N GLN A 63 6.85 8.35 -2.26
CA GLN A 63 6.23 9.01 -3.41
C GLN A 63 4.72 8.78 -3.53
N ALA A 64 4.22 7.57 -3.23
CA ALA A 64 2.81 7.25 -3.46
C ALA A 64 1.84 8.01 -2.53
N SER A 65 2.33 8.61 -1.45
CA SER A 65 1.50 9.44 -0.55
C SER A 65 1.01 10.73 -1.22
N ILE A 66 1.65 11.23 -2.29
CA ILE A 66 1.23 12.46 -2.96
C ILE A 66 -0.21 12.37 -3.51
N VAL A 67 -0.62 11.16 -3.90
CA VAL A 67 -1.98 10.83 -4.35
C VAL A 67 -3.01 11.16 -3.27
N ILE A 68 -2.68 10.90 -2.01
CA ILE A 68 -3.53 11.21 -0.86
C ILE A 68 -3.78 12.71 -0.78
N SER A 69 -2.75 13.54 -1.00
CA SER A 69 -2.89 14.99 -0.98
C SER A 69 -3.88 15.48 -2.05
N GLY A 70 -3.75 14.98 -3.28
CA GLY A 70 -4.68 15.30 -4.37
C GLY A 70 -6.11 14.87 -4.06
N CYS A 71 -6.29 13.67 -3.54
CA CYS A 71 -7.59 13.13 -3.15
C CYS A 71 -8.26 13.93 -2.01
N LEU A 72 -7.50 14.30 -0.99
CA LEU A 72 -7.99 15.16 0.10
C LEU A 72 -8.34 16.56 -0.39
N TYR A 73 -7.60 17.08 -1.37
CA TYR A 73 -7.91 18.38 -1.95
C TYR A 73 -9.26 18.39 -2.68
N LEU A 74 -9.58 17.34 -3.44
CA LEU A 74 -10.91 17.16 -4.04
C LEU A 74 -12.03 17.17 -2.97
N CYS A 75 -11.76 16.55 -1.80
CA CYS A 75 -12.68 16.59 -0.66
C CYS A 75 -12.87 18.03 -0.13
N VAL A 76 -11.80 18.82 -0.04
CA VAL A 76 -11.83 20.22 0.40
C VAL A 76 -12.59 21.09 -0.61
N ILE A 77 -12.34 20.93 -1.92
CA ILE A 77 -13.09 21.62 -2.98
C ILE A 77 -14.58 21.37 -2.84
N TYR A 78 -14.99 20.10 -2.73
CA TYR A 78 -16.40 19.75 -2.58
C TYR A 78 -17.02 20.39 -1.32
N ARG A 79 -16.31 20.33 -0.19
CA ARG A 79 -16.77 20.94 1.05
C ARG A 79 -17.01 22.44 0.88
N ARG A 80 -16.14 23.17 0.18
CA ARG A 80 -16.29 24.62 -0.04
C ARG A 80 -17.44 24.93 -1.00
N LEU A 81 -17.55 24.17 -2.09
CA LEU A 81 -18.67 24.28 -3.04
C LEU A 81 -20.01 24.01 -2.33
N SER A 82 -20.08 22.99 -1.48
CA SER A 82 -21.30 22.69 -0.71
C SER A 82 -21.65 23.78 0.33
N LYS A 83 -20.71 24.64 0.71
CA LYS A 83 -20.96 25.81 1.55
C LYS A 83 -21.30 27.07 0.75
N ASN A 84 -21.44 26.96 -0.57
CA ASN A 84 -21.64 28.09 -1.48
C ASN A 84 -20.54 29.15 -1.36
N GLU A 85 -19.30 28.74 -1.07
CA GLU A 85 -18.16 29.65 -1.13
C GLU A 85 -17.92 30.11 -2.58
N SER A 86 -17.31 31.29 -2.73
CA SER A 86 -17.05 31.92 -4.02
C SER A 86 -16.22 31.01 -4.94
N ILE A 87 -16.76 30.66 -6.13
CA ILE A 87 -16.08 29.85 -7.14
C ILE A 87 -14.71 30.46 -7.53
N PRO A 88 -14.58 31.77 -7.78
CA PRO A 88 -13.28 32.41 -8.01
C PRO A 88 -12.23 32.12 -6.92
N GLU A 89 -12.63 32.14 -5.64
CA GLU A 89 -11.72 31.87 -4.52
C GLU A 89 -11.31 30.39 -4.48
N ILE A 90 -12.23 29.48 -4.79
CA ILE A 90 -11.94 28.04 -4.88
C ILE A 90 -10.96 27.76 -6.02
N ILE A 91 -11.18 28.34 -7.20
CA ILE A 91 -10.28 28.21 -8.36
C ILE A 91 -8.89 28.77 -8.02
N LYS A 92 -8.84 29.94 -7.37
CA LYS A 92 -7.57 30.57 -7.01
C LYS A 92 -6.76 29.70 -6.05
N ASP A 93 -7.40 29.12 -5.05
CA ASP A 93 -6.71 28.22 -4.12
C ASP A 93 -6.29 26.91 -4.81
N ALA A 94 -7.04 26.43 -5.82
CA ALA A 94 -6.67 25.26 -6.62
C ALA A 94 -5.43 25.52 -7.47
N LEU A 95 -5.33 26.71 -8.06
CA LEU A 95 -4.14 27.16 -8.78
C LEU A 95 -2.94 27.30 -7.84
N CYS A 96 -3.14 27.82 -6.62
CA CYS A 96 -2.07 27.88 -5.62
C CYS A 96 -1.54 26.48 -5.27
N LEU A 97 -2.41 25.49 -5.08
CA LEU A 97 -1.97 24.13 -4.81
C LEU A 97 -1.28 23.49 -6.02
N LEU A 98 -1.82 23.66 -7.23
CA LEU A 98 -1.19 23.16 -8.45
C LEU A 98 0.23 23.73 -8.59
N LEU A 99 0.40 25.03 -8.32
CA LEU A 99 1.70 25.66 -8.29
C LEU A 99 2.61 25.06 -7.21
N SER A 100 2.11 24.81 -6.00
CA SER A 100 2.89 24.14 -4.95
C SER A 100 3.35 22.75 -5.33
N SER A 101 2.44 21.93 -5.87
CA SER A 101 2.74 20.59 -6.35
C SER A 101 3.76 20.62 -7.48
N PHE A 102 3.61 21.55 -8.44
CA PHE A 102 4.56 21.73 -9.52
C PHE A 102 5.95 22.09 -9.01
N ILE A 103 6.06 23.07 -8.10
CA ILE A 103 7.34 23.46 -7.48
C ILE A 103 8.00 22.27 -6.78
N ALA A 104 7.23 21.52 -5.98
CA ALA A 104 7.73 20.38 -5.24
C ALA A 104 8.21 19.24 -6.15
N ILE A 105 7.39 18.85 -7.14
CA ILE A 105 7.70 17.78 -8.10
C ILE A 105 8.88 18.18 -8.98
N ALA A 106 8.92 19.41 -9.49
CA ALA A 106 10.03 19.89 -10.30
C ALA A 106 11.34 19.91 -9.50
N SER A 107 11.30 20.37 -8.24
CA SER A 107 12.47 20.36 -7.35
C SER A 107 12.93 18.93 -7.06
N TYR A 108 12.00 18.02 -6.79
CA TYR A 108 12.31 16.60 -6.58
C TYR A 108 12.97 15.97 -7.82
N PHE A 109 12.40 16.23 -8.99
CA PHE A 109 12.91 15.72 -10.25
C PHE A 109 14.33 16.24 -10.53
N LEU A 110 14.56 17.55 -10.40
CA LEU A 110 15.87 18.16 -10.66
C LEU A 110 16.96 17.67 -9.69
N LEU A 111 16.62 17.49 -8.42
CA LEU A 111 17.60 17.11 -7.39
C LEU A 111 17.91 15.60 -7.38
N PHE A 112 16.91 14.75 -7.62
CA PHE A 112 17.04 13.30 -7.39
C PHE A 112 16.86 12.43 -8.63
N VAL A 113 16.03 12.84 -9.59
CA VAL A 113 15.68 11.99 -10.74
C VAL A 113 16.58 12.27 -11.93
N ALA A 114 16.82 13.54 -12.26
CA ALA A 114 17.64 13.94 -13.41
C ALA A 114 19.09 13.44 -13.32
N SER A 115 19.59 13.18 -12.11
CA SER A 115 20.94 12.69 -11.84
C SER A 115 21.06 11.16 -11.78
N SER A 116 19.95 10.41 -11.86
CA SER A 116 19.93 8.97 -11.63
C SER A 116 19.28 8.18 -12.78
N SER A 117 20.10 7.48 -13.55
CA SER A 117 19.65 6.68 -14.71
C SER A 117 18.80 5.46 -14.35
N SER A 118 18.88 4.97 -13.10
CA SER A 118 18.10 3.82 -12.63
C SER A 118 16.65 4.17 -12.30
N ILE A 119 16.37 5.41 -11.92
CA ILE A 119 15.01 5.87 -11.54
C ILE A 119 14.12 6.03 -12.78
N LEU A 120 14.70 6.42 -13.92
CA LEU A 120 13.95 6.64 -15.17
C LEU A 120 13.25 5.37 -15.68
N LYS A 121 13.85 4.19 -15.49
CA LYS A 121 13.29 2.91 -15.97
C LYS A 121 11.98 2.50 -15.27
N ARG A 122 11.73 2.97 -14.04
CA ARG A 122 10.48 2.68 -13.29
C ARG A 122 9.35 3.67 -13.59
N SER A 123 9.61 4.69 -14.42
CA SER A 123 8.65 5.75 -14.73
C SER A 123 7.93 5.58 -16.07
N GLU A 124 8.11 4.43 -16.72
CA GLU A 124 7.50 4.14 -18.02
C GLU A 124 5.98 3.99 -17.90
N ILE A 125 5.28 4.60 -18.85
CA ILE A 125 3.81 4.52 -18.95
C ILE A 125 3.47 3.21 -19.65
N ALA A 126 2.60 2.43 -19.01
CA ALA A 126 2.04 1.20 -19.55
C ALA A 126 1.30 1.47 -20.87
N GLY A 127 1.51 0.60 -21.86
CA GLY A 127 0.64 0.53 -23.03
C GLY A 127 -0.77 0.04 -22.68
N PHE A 128 -1.74 0.24 -23.58
CA PHE A 128 -3.16 -0.07 -23.35
C PHE A 128 -3.41 -1.50 -22.82
N MET A 129 -2.72 -2.50 -23.37
CA MET A 129 -2.87 -3.90 -22.94
C MET A 129 -2.42 -4.09 -21.49
N ARG A 130 -1.28 -3.49 -21.13
CA ARG A 130 -0.75 -3.56 -19.77
C ARG A 130 -1.62 -2.80 -18.77
N THR A 131 -2.16 -1.64 -19.16
CA THR A 131 -3.16 -0.90 -18.35
C THR A 131 -4.40 -1.75 -18.07
N ARG A 132 -4.89 -2.51 -19.07
CA ARG A 132 -6.02 -3.44 -18.91
C ARG A 132 -5.67 -4.58 -17.95
N GLU A 133 -4.47 -5.16 -18.05
CA GLU A 133 -3.99 -6.19 -17.11
C GLU A 133 -3.93 -5.65 -15.69
N ASN A 134 -3.38 -4.44 -15.49
CA ASN A 134 -3.33 -3.77 -14.20
C ASN A 134 -4.73 -3.56 -13.60
N LEU A 135 -5.72 -3.19 -14.43
CA LEU A 135 -7.12 -3.05 -14.00
C LEU A 135 -7.75 -4.38 -13.60
N LEU A 136 -7.50 -5.45 -14.36
CA LEU A 136 -8.00 -6.80 -14.03
C LEU A 136 -7.37 -7.32 -12.75
N PHE A 137 -6.06 -7.11 -12.57
CA PHE A 137 -5.35 -7.45 -11.35
C PHE A 137 -5.91 -6.69 -10.15
N LEU A 138 -6.14 -5.37 -10.28
CA LEU A 138 -6.79 -4.58 -9.23
C LEU A 138 -8.18 -5.13 -8.89
N HIS A 139 -8.98 -5.46 -9.91
CA HIS A 139 -10.30 -6.01 -9.72
C HIS A 139 -10.25 -7.33 -8.95
N GLU A 140 -9.35 -8.24 -9.34
CA GLU A 140 -9.13 -9.52 -8.66
C GLU A 140 -8.72 -9.31 -7.20
N LYS A 141 -7.78 -8.40 -6.92
CA LYS A 141 -7.34 -8.14 -5.53
C LYS A 141 -8.38 -7.45 -4.67
N LEU A 142 -9.17 -6.54 -5.23
CA LEU A 142 -10.32 -5.98 -4.52
C LEU A 142 -11.40 -7.05 -4.30
N HIS A 143 -11.59 -7.95 -5.27
CA HIS A 143 -12.48 -9.08 -5.12
C HIS A 143 -11.98 -10.03 -4.02
N GLU A 144 -10.70 -10.41 -3.98
CA GLU A 144 -10.12 -11.22 -2.90
C GLU A 144 -10.38 -10.58 -1.53
N LEU A 145 -10.07 -9.28 -1.38
CA LEU A 145 -10.27 -8.52 -0.14
C LEU A 145 -11.72 -8.56 0.34
N TYR A 146 -12.68 -8.45 -0.58
CA TYR A 146 -14.10 -8.27 -0.26
C TYR A 146 -14.98 -9.49 -0.52
N SER A 147 -14.44 -10.58 -1.08
CA SER A 147 -15.19 -11.80 -1.43
C SER A 147 -15.81 -12.46 -0.21
N GLY A 148 -15.11 -12.46 0.92
CA GLY A 148 -15.63 -12.95 2.21
C GLY A 148 -16.55 -11.94 2.93
N SER A 149 -16.58 -10.69 2.50
CA SER A 149 -17.16 -9.56 3.25
C SER A 149 -18.01 -8.63 2.40
N GLY A 150 -18.74 -9.14 1.38
CA GLY A 150 -19.56 -8.37 0.41
C GLY A 150 -20.39 -7.21 0.97
N TYR A 151 -20.66 -7.25 2.28
CA TYR A 151 -21.01 -6.11 3.13
C TYR A 151 -20.23 -4.80 2.90
N LEU A 152 -18.93 -4.77 2.63
CA LEU A 152 -18.21 -3.48 2.46
C LEU A 152 -18.52 -2.81 1.12
N PHE A 153 -18.64 -3.59 0.03
CA PHE A 153 -19.10 -3.06 -1.25
C PHE A 153 -20.56 -2.61 -1.16
N LEU A 154 -21.39 -3.36 -0.41
CA LEU A 154 -22.74 -2.93 -0.06
C LEU A 154 -22.73 -1.64 0.79
N ILE A 155 -21.79 -1.47 1.71
CA ILE A 155 -21.69 -0.26 2.54
C ILE A 155 -21.20 0.93 1.74
N ILE A 156 -20.20 0.76 0.86
CA ILE A 156 -19.79 1.80 -0.09
C ILE A 156 -20.97 2.15 -0.99
N ALA A 157 -21.60 1.16 -1.64
CA ALA A 157 -22.73 1.37 -2.54
C ALA A 157 -23.91 2.03 -1.82
N PHE A 158 -24.25 1.58 -0.61
CA PHE A 158 -25.30 2.17 0.22
C PHE A 158 -24.94 3.60 0.66
N SER A 159 -23.69 3.85 1.03
CA SER A 159 -23.25 5.21 1.39
C SER A 159 -23.30 6.16 0.20
N VAL A 160 -22.92 5.70 -1.01
CA VAL A 160 -23.01 6.48 -2.25
C VAL A 160 -24.47 6.69 -2.65
N LEU A 161 -25.31 5.65 -2.58
CA LEU A 161 -26.74 5.75 -2.88
C LEU A 161 -27.44 6.71 -1.93
N LEU A 162 -27.18 6.59 -0.62
CA LEU A 162 -27.71 7.49 0.39
C LEU A 162 -27.23 8.92 0.17
N SER A 163 -25.96 9.12 -0.21
CA SER A 163 -25.40 10.42 -0.59
C SER A 163 -26.18 11.03 -1.76
N LEU A 164 -26.41 10.25 -2.83
CA LEU A 164 -27.15 10.69 -4.00
C LEU A 164 -28.60 11.04 -3.67
N VAL A 165 -29.28 10.21 -2.87
CA VAL A 165 -30.64 10.49 -2.39
C VAL A 165 -30.69 11.76 -1.57
N VAL A 166 -29.75 11.95 -0.62
CA VAL A 166 -29.68 13.16 0.21
C VAL A 166 -29.43 14.40 -0.65
N ILE A 167 -28.54 14.32 -1.65
CA ILE A 167 -28.31 15.44 -2.58
C ILE A 167 -29.57 15.71 -3.41
N ALA A 168 -30.19 14.69 -4.00
CA ALA A 168 -31.40 14.85 -4.79
C ALA A 168 -32.56 15.47 -3.98
N MET A 169 -32.67 15.12 -2.71
CA MET A 169 -33.72 15.61 -1.81
C MET A 169 -33.44 17.00 -1.21
N ARG A 170 -32.16 17.35 -0.95
CA ARG A 170 -31.80 18.58 -0.23
C ARG A 170 -31.14 19.66 -1.09
N ARG A 171 -30.65 19.33 -2.28
CA ARG A 171 -29.82 20.21 -3.10
C ARG A 171 -30.32 20.21 -4.55
N ARG A 172 -30.06 21.31 -5.27
CA ARG A 172 -30.36 21.41 -6.71
C ARG A 172 -29.55 20.37 -7.50
N PHE A 173 -30.11 19.87 -8.60
CA PHE A 173 -29.49 18.90 -9.54
C PHE A 173 -28.00 19.16 -9.83
N LEU A 174 -27.60 20.41 -9.95
CA LEU A 174 -26.20 20.82 -10.17
C LEU A 174 -25.21 20.25 -9.13
N HIS A 175 -25.63 20.13 -7.86
CA HIS A 175 -24.78 19.56 -6.80
C HIS A 175 -24.63 18.04 -6.92
N ALA A 176 -25.64 17.34 -7.45
CA ALA A 176 -25.58 15.90 -7.70
C ALA A 176 -24.63 15.60 -8.85
N LEU A 177 -24.71 16.40 -9.92
CA LEU A 177 -23.78 16.33 -11.05
C LEU A 177 -22.34 16.59 -10.58
N LEU A 178 -22.11 17.68 -9.83
CA LEU A 178 -20.80 18.02 -9.28
C LEU A 178 -20.24 16.92 -8.36
N PHE A 179 -21.08 16.35 -7.49
CA PHE A 179 -20.70 15.21 -6.65
C PHE A 179 -20.23 14.02 -7.49
N THR A 180 -21.01 13.65 -8.50
CA THR A 180 -20.71 12.49 -9.36
C THR A 180 -19.38 12.70 -10.08
N VAL A 181 -19.17 13.88 -10.66
CA VAL A 181 -17.91 14.22 -11.34
C VAL A 181 -16.72 14.17 -10.39
N LEU A 182 -16.83 14.78 -9.20
CA LEU A 182 -15.73 14.78 -8.23
C LEU A 182 -15.47 13.40 -7.62
N PHE A 183 -16.50 12.58 -7.42
CA PHE A 183 -16.34 11.20 -6.96
C PHE A 183 -15.63 10.34 -8.00
N LEU A 184 -16.01 10.45 -9.28
CA LEU A 184 -15.32 9.75 -10.37
C LEU A 184 -13.87 10.21 -10.50
N LEU A 185 -13.61 11.51 -10.40
CA LEU A 185 -12.25 12.06 -10.43
C LEU A 185 -11.41 11.56 -9.25
N LEU A 186 -12.01 11.51 -8.06
CA LEU A 186 -11.39 10.98 -6.86
C LEU A 186 -11.05 9.49 -7.01
N ALA A 187 -11.96 8.70 -7.58
CA ALA A 187 -11.77 7.27 -7.81
C ALA A 187 -10.65 7.04 -8.82
N ALA A 188 -10.68 7.75 -9.93
CA ALA A 188 -9.62 7.72 -10.95
C ALA A 188 -8.28 8.09 -10.34
N THR A 189 -8.19 9.22 -9.63
CA THR A 189 -6.94 9.71 -9.01
C THR A 189 -6.38 8.69 -8.01
N SER A 190 -7.24 8.03 -7.23
CA SER A 190 -6.83 7.07 -6.20
C SER A 190 -6.12 5.83 -6.78
N ILE A 191 -6.50 5.40 -7.99
CA ILE A 191 -5.95 4.19 -8.65
C ILE A 191 -4.97 4.50 -9.78
N MET A 192 -4.95 5.73 -10.27
CA MET A 192 -4.27 6.13 -11.50
C MET A 192 -2.80 5.71 -11.57
N PRO A 193 -1.94 5.98 -10.55
CA PRO A 193 -0.52 5.67 -10.66
C PRO A 193 -0.27 4.17 -10.88
N SER A 194 -1.00 3.33 -10.15
CA SER A 194 -0.83 1.88 -10.20
C SER A 194 -1.42 1.23 -11.45
N VAL A 195 -2.35 1.92 -12.12
CA VAL A 195 -2.97 1.44 -13.36
C VAL A 195 -2.16 1.86 -14.59
N ILE A 196 -1.62 3.08 -14.58
CA ILE A 196 -0.96 3.69 -15.75
C ILE A 196 0.54 3.36 -15.81
N LEU A 197 1.20 3.04 -14.69
CA LEU A 197 2.62 2.67 -14.72
C LEU A 197 2.84 1.24 -15.20
N ASP A 198 3.92 1.01 -15.95
CA ASP A 198 4.26 -0.31 -16.51
C ASP A 198 4.57 -1.36 -15.43
N GLU A 199 5.24 -0.92 -14.35
CA GLU A 199 5.49 -1.71 -13.14
C GLU A 199 4.18 -2.14 -12.44
N GLY A 200 3.09 -1.39 -12.63
CA GLY A 200 1.76 -1.69 -12.11
C GLY A 200 1.69 -1.61 -10.57
N PHE A 201 1.18 -2.67 -9.95
CA PHE A 201 0.98 -2.75 -8.50
C PHE A 201 2.15 -3.42 -7.79
N VAL A 202 2.98 -2.63 -7.10
CA VAL A 202 4.09 -3.13 -6.27
C VAL A 202 3.60 -3.72 -4.93
N GLY A 203 2.36 -3.43 -4.52
CA GLY A 203 1.75 -4.01 -3.32
C GLY A 203 0.53 -3.22 -2.83
N PRO A 204 -0.27 -3.76 -1.88
CA PRO A 204 -1.46 -3.11 -1.33
C PRO A 204 -1.25 -1.66 -0.87
N ARG A 205 -0.05 -1.33 -0.38
CA ARG A 205 0.29 0.01 0.12
C ARG A 205 0.05 1.16 -0.87
N VAL A 206 0.13 0.94 -2.18
CA VAL A 206 -0.11 2.03 -3.14
C VAL A 206 -1.59 2.47 -3.19
N LEU A 207 -2.50 1.66 -2.63
CA LEU A 207 -3.95 1.89 -2.61
C LEU A 207 -4.45 2.61 -1.35
N MET A 208 -3.54 3.15 -0.51
CA MET A 208 -3.92 3.87 0.71
C MET A 208 -4.87 5.06 0.48
N SER A 209 -4.82 5.67 -0.72
CA SER A 209 -5.70 6.76 -1.13
C SER A 209 -7.17 6.35 -1.29
N ILE A 210 -7.48 5.06 -1.49
CA ILE A 210 -8.87 4.58 -1.68
C ILE A 210 -9.78 4.95 -0.50
N ALA A 211 -9.25 5.05 0.73
CA ALA A 211 -10.03 5.48 1.89
C ALA A 211 -10.61 6.89 1.77
N THR A 212 -10.04 7.74 0.92
CA THR A 212 -10.56 9.08 0.67
C THR A 212 -11.92 9.06 -0.03
N LEU A 213 -12.26 8.01 -0.79
CA LEU A 213 -13.59 7.84 -1.41
C LEU A 213 -14.70 7.73 -0.37
N LEU A 214 -14.41 7.03 0.72
CA LEU A 214 -15.33 6.87 1.85
C LEU A 214 -15.43 8.16 2.65
N LEU A 215 -14.31 8.85 2.86
CA LEU A 215 -14.32 10.19 3.46
C LEU A 215 -15.19 11.14 2.63
N PHE A 216 -15.02 11.16 1.31
CA PHE A 216 -15.78 12.01 0.39
C PHE A 216 -17.28 11.72 0.46
N SER A 217 -17.66 10.44 0.38
CA SER A 217 -19.06 10.01 0.51
C SER A 217 -19.66 10.44 1.85
N SER A 218 -18.90 10.30 2.94
CA SER A 218 -19.36 10.71 4.27
C SER A 218 -19.56 12.23 4.40
N LEU A 219 -18.70 13.04 3.79
CA LEU A 219 -18.82 14.52 3.79
C LEU A 219 -20.09 14.99 3.08
N VAL A 220 -20.53 14.25 2.06
CA VAL A 220 -21.69 14.57 1.22
C VAL A 220 -23.01 14.31 1.96
N ILE A 221 -23.13 13.17 2.63
CA ILE A 221 -24.33 12.80 3.39
C ILE A 221 -24.62 13.82 4.48
N THR A 222 -23.58 14.31 5.14
CA THR A 222 -23.73 15.05 6.40
C THR A 222 -23.63 16.56 6.22
N GLY A 223 -22.91 17.06 5.22
CA GLY A 223 -22.56 18.48 5.08
C GLY A 223 -21.75 19.06 6.26
N ARG A 224 -21.41 18.22 7.25
CA ARG A 224 -20.67 18.51 8.48
C ARG A 224 -19.94 17.25 8.95
N VAL A 225 -18.75 17.41 9.48
CA VAL A 225 -17.85 16.31 9.87
C VAL A 225 -18.34 15.49 11.10
N ALA A 226 -19.42 15.91 11.77
CA ALA A 226 -19.90 15.29 13.03
C ALA A 226 -21.40 14.96 12.97
N ASN A 227 -21.77 13.85 12.34
CA ASN A 227 -23.13 13.31 12.38
C ASN A 227 -23.09 11.77 12.49
N ILE A 228 -24.15 11.16 13.03
CA ILE A 228 -24.23 9.72 13.35
C ILE A 228 -23.87 8.83 12.14
N THR A 229 -24.26 9.23 10.92
CA THR A 229 -23.93 8.48 9.70
C THR A 229 -22.42 8.43 9.40
N PHE A 230 -21.70 9.52 9.67
CA PHE A 230 -20.25 9.54 9.56
C PHE A 230 -19.61 8.60 10.58
N ILE A 231 -20.10 8.63 11.83
CA ILE A 231 -19.62 7.75 12.91
C ILE A 231 -19.85 6.29 12.54
N PHE A 232 -21.01 5.96 11.97
CA PHE A 232 -21.32 4.61 11.53
C PHE A 232 -20.42 4.13 10.38
N ALA A 233 -20.26 4.95 9.33
CA ALA A 233 -19.38 4.62 8.20
C ALA A 233 -17.91 4.48 8.64
N ALA A 234 -17.43 5.38 9.51
CA ALA A 234 -16.09 5.29 10.10
C ALA A 234 -15.95 4.05 10.99
N GLY A 235 -16.98 3.72 11.79
CA GLY A 235 -16.98 2.55 12.65
C GLY A 235 -16.89 1.23 11.87
N VAL A 236 -17.63 1.11 10.76
CA VAL A 236 -17.51 -0.04 9.85
C VAL A 236 -16.08 -0.15 9.30
N LEU A 237 -15.51 0.97 8.85
CA LEU A 237 -14.17 0.97 8.29
C LEU A 237 -13.11 0.55 9.30
N VAL A 238 -13.18 1.13 10.49
CA VAL A 238 -12.29 0.78 11.60
C VAL A 238 -12.44 -0.70 11.93
N LEU A 239 -13.68 -1.21 12.06
CA LEU A 239 -13.93 -2.62 12.34
C LEU A 239 -13.32 -3.53 11.25
N HIS A 240 -13.57 -3.23 9.98
CA HIS A 240 -13.01 -3.99 8.86
C HIS A 240 -11.47 -3.96 8.88
N SER A 241 -10.89 -2.78 9.08
CA SER A 241 -9.45 -2.61 9.19
C SER A 241 -8.86 -3.38 10.37
N THR A 242 -9.55 -3.41 11.52
CA THR A 242 -9.13 -4.17 12.70
C THR A 242 -9.19 -5.68 12.45
N VAL A 243 -10.24 -6.17 11.80
CA VAL A 243 -10.37 -7.60 11.43
C VAL A 243 -9.24 -8.01 10.48
N MET A 244 -8.97 -7.21 9.45
CA MET A 244 -7.86 -7.46 8.53
C MET A 244 -6.50 -7.37 9.23
N SER A 245 -6.32 -6.40 10.13
CA SER A 245 -5.10 -6.25 10.93
C SER A 245 -4.85 -7.46 11.81
N TYR A 246 -5.90 -8.01 12.43
CA TYR A 246 -5.81 -9.20 13.27
C TYR A 246 -5.37 -10.42 12.45
N ALA A 247 -6.03 -10.66 11.32
CA ALA A 247 -5.71 -11.79 10.46
C ALA A 247 -4.30 -11.68 9.85
N PHE A 248 -3.91 -10.48 9.39
CA PHE A 248 -2.56 -10.20 8.89
C PHE A 248 -1.47 -10.35 9.97
N SER A 249 -1.74 -9.88 11.20
CA SER A 249 -0.79 -10.05 12.32
C SER A 249 -0.65 -11.52 12.74
N GLY A 250 -1.74 -12.28 12.65
CA GLY A 250 -1.74 -13.73 12.86
C GLY A 250 -0.87 -14.45 11.84
N ASP A 251 -1.00 -14.10 10.56
CA ASP A 251 -0.20 -14.62 9.47
C ASP A 251 1.30 -14.32 9.65
N LEU A 252 1.66 -13.05 9.91
CA LEU A 252 3.05 -12.64 10.19
C LEU A 252 3.67 -13.43 11.35
N ARG A 253 2.89 -13.67 12.42
CA ARG A 253 3.38 -14.44 13.57
C ARG A 253 3.61 -15.91 13.22
N ALA A 254 2.73 -16.50 12.41
CA ALA A 254 2.87 -17.87 11.95
C ALA A 254 4.06 -18.03 10.99
N GLN A 255 4.25 -17.08 10.07
CA GLN A 255 5.41 -16.99 9.20
C GLN A 255 6.72 -16.87 10.01
N LEU A 256 6.77 -16.00 11.02
CA LEU A 256 7.94 -15.84 11.88
C LEU A 256 8.30 -17.15 12.60
N LYS A 257 7.31 -17.88 13.11
CA LYS A 257 7.50 -19.18 13.77
C LYS A 257 8.02 -20.23 12.78
N ARG A 258 7.53 -20.22 11.54
CA ARG A 258 8.05 -21.06 10.44
C ARG A 258 9.51 -20.72 10.16
N TYR A 259 9.87 -19.45 10.00
CA TYR A 259 11.26 -19.02 9.78
C TYR A 259 12.19 -19.40 10.92
N GLN A 260 11.78 -19.27 12.18
CA GLN A 260 12.57 -19.74 13.33
C GLN A 260 12.83 -21.25 13.26
N THR A 261 11.81 -22.04 12.94
CA THR A 261 11.92 -23.49 12.81
C THR A 261 12.87 -23.89 11.67
N LEU A 262 12.68 -23.29 10.48
CA LEU A 262 13.53 -23.53 9.32
C LEU A 262 14.98 -23.13 9.60
N SER A 263 15.18 -21.99 10.26
CA SER A 263 16.51 -21.49 10.59
C SER A 263 17.24 -22.42 11.55
N SER A 264 16.57 -22.90 12.60
CA SER A 264 17.16 -23.89 13.51
C SER A 264 17.53 -25.19 12.80
N LEU A 265 16.68 -25.68 11.88
CA LEU A 265 16.96 -26.89 11.11
C LEU A 265 18.16 -26.72 10.16
N VAL A 266 18.22 -25.60 9.43
CA VAL A 266 19.35 -25.31 8.52
C VAL A 266 20.64 -25.14 9.32
N ILE A 267 20.64 -24.36 10.41
CA ILE A 267 21.83 -24.12 11.23
C ILE A 267 22.35 -25.41 11.85
N ASN A 268 21.47 -26.27 12.37
CA ASN A 268 21.89 -27.55 12.91
C ASN A 268 22.57 -28.43 11.85
N GLU A 269 22.11 -28.37 10.60
CA GLU A 269 22.75 -29.08 9.49
C GLU A 269 24.06 -28.44 9.04
N THR A 270 24.13 -27.11 8.92
CA THR A 270 25.31 -26.39 8.45
C THR A 270 26.44 -26.40 9.48
N GLN A 271 26.13 -26.42 10.78
CA GLN A 271 27.09 -26.56 11.87
C GLN A 271 27.47 -28.01 12.19
N SER A 272 26.81 -28.99 11.58
CA SER A 272 27.21 -30.39 11.69
C SER A 272 28.61 -30.62 11.10
N LYS A 273 29.30 -31.69 11.52
CA LYS A 273 30.63 -32.05 10.97
C LYS A 273 30.62 -32.22 9.44
N GLU A 274 29.49 -32.60 8.86
CA GLU A 274 29.34 -32.70 7.40
C GLU A 274 29.11 -31.32 6.76
N GLY A 275 28.30 -30.46 7.38
CA GLY A 275 27.98 -29.11 6.90
C GLY A 275 29.13 -28.11 6.97
N MET A 276 30.03 -28.28 7.95
CA MET A 276 31.23 -27.45 8.13
C MET A 276 32.26 -27.61 7.00
N LYS A 277 32.11 -28.62 6.14
CA LYS A 277 33.00 -28.84 4.99
C LYS A 277 32.79 -27.85 3.85
N TYR A 278 31.61 -27.22 3.78
CA TYR A 278 31.22 -26.34 2.68
C TYR A 278 31.51 -24.87 3.01
N GLU A 279 31.97 -24.13 2.03
CA GLU A 279 32.35 -22.72 2.20
C GLU A 279 31.15 -21.78 2.18
N LYS A 280 30.15 -22.05 1.32
CA LYS A 280 28.96 -21.22 1.16
C LYS A 280 27.68 -22.02 1.26
N VAL A 281 26.65 -21.35 1.74
CA VAL A 281 25.30 -21.89 1.87
C VAL A 281 24.35 -21.07 0.99
N TYR A 282 23.64 -21.75 0.12
CA TYR A 282 22.62 -21.16 -0.75
C TYR A 282 21.25 -21.66 -0.32
N ILE A 283 20.32 -20.73 -0.15
CA ILE A 283 18.91 -21.02 0.08
C ILE A 283 18.15 -20.64 -1.17
N HIS A 284 17.46 -21.59 -1.77
CA HIS A 284 16.68 -21.42 -2.98
C HIS A 284 15.20 -21.57 -2.67
N CYS A 285 14.39 -20.78 -3.38
CA CYS A 285 12.95 -20.72 -3.33
C CYS A 285 12.36 -20.20 -2.03
N ALA A 286 11.18 -19.60 -2.18
CA ALA A 286 10.26 -19.30 -1.10
C ALA A 286 9.78 -20.62 -0.44
N SER A 287 9.61 -20.61 0.88
CA SER A 287 9.08 -21.78 1.58
C SER A 287 7.56 -21.87 1.44
N SER A 288 7.00 -23.08 1.39
CA SER A 288 5.54 -23.25 1.34
C SER A 288 4.86 -22.75 2.60
N ILE A 289 3.69 -22.17 2.41
CA ILE A 289 2.85 -21.61 3.47
C ILE A 289 2.51 -22.72 4.48
N SER A 290 2.78 -22.47 5.78
CA SER A 290 2.46 -23.44 6.82
C SER A 290 0.95 -23.65 6.97
N ARG A 291 0.56 -24.75 7.65
CA ARG A 291 -0.86 -24.98 7.99
C ARG A 291 -1.43 -23.86 8.87
N GLU A 292 -0.61 -23.25 9.73
CA GLU A 292 -1.02 -22.15 10.60
C GLU A 292 -1.31 -20.88 9.78
N GLU A 293 -0.43 -20.52 8.84
CA GLU A 293 -0.62 -19.39 7.91
C GLU A 293 -1.84 -19.61 6.99
N ASN A 294 -2.03 -20.85 6.52
CA ASN A 294 -3.14 -21.19 5.62
C ASN A 294 -4.52 -20.93 6.25
N VAL A 295 -4.65 -20.96 7.59
CA VAL A 295 -5.89 -20.57 8.27
C VAL A 295 -6.24 -19.11 7.99
N PHE A 296 -5.25 -18.21 8.03
CA PHE A 296 -5.45 -16.79 7.77
C PHE A 296 -5.65 -16.53 6.27
N VAL A 297 -4.86 -17.15 5.39
CA VAL A 297 -5.04 -17.02 3.94
C VAL A 297 -6.41 -17.53 3.48
N ARG A 298 -6.95 -18.59 4.09
CA ARG A 298 -8.32 -19.06 3.84
C ARG A 298 -9.39 -18.12 4.38
N PHE A 299 -9.11 -17.44 5.48
CA PHE A 299 -10.01 -16.42 6.01
C PHE A 299 -10.15 -15.26 5.02
N ASN A 300 -9.04 -14.80 4.43
CA ASN A 300 -9.07 -13.82 3.34
C ASN A 300 -7.83 -13.96 2.44
N GLN A 301 -8.05 -14.26 1.16
CA GLN A 301 -6.97 -14.48 0.19
C GLN A 301 -6.07 -13.24 0.00
N PHE A 302 -6.61 -12.04 0.24
CA PHE A 302 -5.84 -10.79 0.20
C PHE A 302 -4.66 -10.76 1.18
N ILE A 303 -4.70 -11.56 2.24
CA ILE A 303 -3.60 -11.64 3.21
C ILE A 303 -2.32 -12.13 2.55
N SER A 304 -2.42 -13.05 1.58
CA SER A 304 -1.26 -13.50 0.80
C SER A 304 -0.63 -12.38 -0.05
N TRP A 305 -1.42 -11.38 -0.45
CA TRP A 305 -0.91 -10.19 -1.15
C TRP A 305 -0.37 -9.12 -0.18
N LEU A 306 -0.87 -9.08 1.06
CA LEU A 306 -0.31 -8.22 2.11
C LEU A 306 1.05 -8.70 2.60
N ASN A 307 1.23 -10.02 2.72
CA ASN A 307 2.46 -10.66 3.20
C ASN A 307 3.04 -11.62 2.14
N PRO A 308 3.57 -11.11 1.02
CA PRO A 308 4.18 -11.98 0.03
C PRO A 308 5.39 -12.71 0.64
N GLU A 309 5.48 -14.02 0.41
CA GLU A 309 6.65 -14.81 0.76
C GLU A 309 7.74 -14.56 -0.30
N GLU A 310 8.91 -14.12 0.14
CA GLU A 310 10.07 -13.90 -0.74
C GLU A 310 11.29 -14.68 -0.21
N ALA A 311 12.01 -15.39 -1.08
CA ALA A 311 13.12 -16.27 -0.67
C ALA A 311 14.26 -15.52 0.04
N TRP A 312 14.43 -14.22 -0.23
CA TRP A 312 15.47 -13.44 0.46
C TRP A 312 15.17 -13.27 1.95
N ALA A 313 13.89 -13.22 2.37
CA ALA A 313 13.54 -12.97 3.76
C ALA A 313 14.11 -14.05 4.69
N ILE A 314 13.93 -15.32 4.33
CA ILE A 314 14.46 -16.44 5.11
C ILE A 314 15.99 -16.46 5.15
N ARG A 315 16.68 -16.03 4.07
CA ARG A 315 18.15 -15.91 4.05
C ARG A 315 18.65 -14.94 5.12
N PHE A 316 18.00 -13.79 5.26
CA PHE A 316 18.34 -12.83 6.32
C PHE A 316 18.08 -13.40 7.71
N PHE A 317 16.98 -14.12 7.91
CA PHE A 317 16.68 -14.76 9.19
C PHE A 317 17.75 -15.78 9.60
N ILE A 318 18.17 -16.65 8.69
CA ILE A 318 19.18 -17.68 9.00
C ILE A 318 20.54 -17.03 9.24
N ARG A 319 20.92 -16.03 8.42
CA ARG A 319 22.18 -15.29 8.60
C ARG A 319 22.23 -14.59 9.95
N ASN A 320 21.17 -13.86 10.33
CA ASN A 320 21.06 -13.21 11.64
C ASN A 320 21.02 -14.18 12.81
N SER A 321 20.68 -15.44 12.56
CA SER A 321 20.67 -16.50 13.57
C SER A 321 22.04 -17.18 13.76
N GLY A 322 23.07 -16.76 13.01
CA GLY A 322 24.47 -17.14 13.24
C GLY A 322 25.15 -17.94 12.12
N GLU A 323 24.57 -18.03 10.92
CA GLU A 323 25.22 -18.66 9.76
C GLU A 323 25.67 -17.61 8.72
N ASP A 324 26.91 -17.14 8.87
CA ASP A 324 27.48 -16.08 8.04
C ASP A 324 27.83 -16.52 6.61
N ARG A 325 27.86 -17.84 6.34
CA ARG A 325 28.18 -18.38 5.00
C ARG A 325 27.01 -18.28 4.01
N ILE A 326 25.86 -17.75 4.43
CA ILE A 326 24.70 -17.61 3.56
C ILE A 326 24.92 -16.53 2.51
N VAL A 327 24.70 -16.93 1.25
CA VAL A 327 24.74 -16.00 0.13
C VAL A 327 23.42 -15.22 0.09
N SER A 328 23.53 -13.90 0.24
CA SER A 328 22.41 -12.97 0.10
C SER A 328 22.23 -12.59 -1.37
N ASP A 329 21.36 -13.30 -2.07
CA ASP A 329 20.86 -12.87 -3.37
C ASP A 329 19.38 -12.44 -3.29
N TRP A 330 18.90 -11.78 -4.33
CA TRP A 330 17.50 -11.32 -4.47
C TRP A 330 16.65 -12.24 -5.35
N GLY A 331 17.23 -13.30 -5.92
CA GLY A 331 16.51 -14.22 -6.79
C GLY A 331 15.70 -15.20 -5.95
N ASP A 332 14.48 -15.53 -6.40
CA ASP A 332 13.63 -16.47 -5.66
C ASP A 332 14.22 -17.89 -5.69
N CYS A 333 14.28 -18.52 -6.86
CA CYS A 333 14.73 -19.92 -6.99
C CYS A 333 16.07 -20.10 -7.73
N GLY A 334 16.56 -19.08 -8.46
CA GLY A 334 17.77 -19.19 -9.30
C GLY A 334 17.74 -20.38 -10.29
N GLU A 335 18.92 -20.77 -10.80
CA GLU A 335 19.12 -22.01 -11.59
C GLU A 335 19.28 -23.24 -10.67
N ALA A 336 18.39 -23.41 -9.69
CA ALA A 336 18.45 -24.56 -8.81
C ALA A 336 18.17 -25.87 -9.59
N ASP A 337 19.08 -26.84 -9.50
CA ASP A 337 18.87 -28.17 -10.11
C ASP A 337 18.02 -29.02 -9.17
N PHE A 338 16.70 -28.96 -9.36
CA PHE A 338 15.69 -29.67 -8.57
C PHE A 338 15.82 -31.21 -8.64
N SER A 339 16.61 -31.75 -9.57
CA SER A 339 16.74 -33.19 -9.81
C SER A 339 17.80 -33.88 -8.93
N ARG A 340 18.64 -33.12 -8.20
CA ARG A 340 19.81 -33.64 -7.47
C ARG A 340 19.69 -33.67 -5.94
N GLY A 341 18.48 -33.72 -5.38
CA GLY A 341 18.31 -33.76 -3.92
C GLY A 341 18.88 -35.03 -3.28
N ASP A 342 19.98 -34.92 -2.55
CA ASP A 342 20.67 -36.08 -1.92
C ASP A 342 20.08 -36.45 -0.55
N LYS A 343 19.58 -35.46 0.20
CA LYS A 343 18.91 -35.61 1.51
C LYS A 343 17.90 -34.50 1.71
N GLY A 344 16.87 -34.70 2.51
CA GLY A 344 15.90 -33.64 2.80
C GLY A 344 14.85 -34.06 3.81
N ASN A 345 14.05 -33.09 4.22
CA ASN A 345 12.90 -33.29 5.10
C ASN A 345 11.64 -32.73 4.43
N ASN A 346 10.58 -32.55 5.20
CA ASN A 346 9.32 -31.99 4.72
C ASN A 346 9.41 -30.49 4.38
N TYR A 347 10.49 -29.82 4.79
CA TYR A 347 10.68 -28.38 4.65
C TYR A 347 11.64 -27.99 3.53
N TYR A 348 12.64 -28.84 3.25
CA TYR A 348 13.60 -28.58 2.18
C TYR A 348 14.21 -29.86 1.61
N SER A 349 14.75 -29.74 0.40
CA SER A 349 15.72 -30.67 -0.18
C SER A 349 17.11 -30.07 -0.12
N ARG A 350 18.13 -30.90 0.11
CA ARG A 350 19.53 -30.49 0.22
C ARG A 350 20.36 -31.22 -0.82
N TYR A 351 21.29 -30.51 -1.43
CA TYR A 351 22.32 -31.08 -2.28
C TYR A 351 23.63 -30.31 -2.15
N ALA A 352 24.74 -30.96 -2.49
CA ALA A 352 26.06 -30.35 -2.47
C ALA A 352 26.60 -30.23 -3.90
N LYS A 353 27.18 -29.08 -4.25
CA LYS A 353 27.78 -28.85 -5.57
C LYS A 353 28.93 -27.87 -5.45
N ASP A 354 30.07 -28.18 -6.07
CA ASP A 354 31.23 -27.27 -6.19
C ASP A 354 31.67 -26.65 -4.85
N ASN A 355 31.77 -27.46 -3.79
CA ASN A 355 32.10 -27.05 -2.42
C ASN A 355 31.07 -26.12 -1.73
N ASN A 356 29.86 -26.04 -2.28
CA ASN A 356 28.74 -25.28 -1.72
C ASN A 356 27.61 -26.21 -1.29
N LEU A 357 26.89 -25.76 -0.26
CA LEU A 357 25.69 -26.43 0.22
C LEU A 357 24.45 -25.68 -0.26
N HIS A 358 23.52 -26.40 -0.86
CA HIS A 358 22.29 -25.81 -1.40
C HIS A 358 21.08 -26.42 -0.69
N PHE A 359 20.17 -25.54 -0.26
CA PHE A 359 18.86 -25.91 0.29
C PHE A 359 17.78 -25.36 -0.63
N ILE A 360 16.92 -26.24 -1.15
CA ILE A 360 15.72 -25.87 -1.91
C ILE A 360 14.53 -25.99 -0.97
N MET A 361 13.90 -24.87 -0.62
CA MET A 361 12.72 -24.86 0.23
C MET A 361 11.53 -25.50 -0.48
N LYS A 362 10.69 -26.21 0.29
CA LYS A 362 9.51 -26.93 -0.19
C LYS A 362 8.22 -26.24 0.19
#